data_AF-A0A0D6QGE1-F1
#
_entry.id   AF-A0A0D6QGE1-F1
#
_cell.length_a   1.000
_cell.length_b   1.000
_cell.length_c   1.000
_cell.angle_alpha   90.00
_cell.angle_beta   90.00
_cell.angle_gamma   90.00
#
_symmetry.space_group_name_H-M   'P 1'
#
loop_
_entity.id
_entity.type
_entity.pdbx_description
1 polymer ?
#
loop_
_entity_poly.entity_id
_entity_poly.type
_entity_poly.pdbx_seq_one_letter_code
_entity_poly.pdbx_strand_id
1 'polypeptide(L)'
;MFVSQRTGSKWAELRRKFNRAREVIGRPDLWFHDLRRLFVTNSRRRGIPESVVMRMSGRRTRNVLDRYNIVEDEDVRNAVKVIEAGAAKDLAESTPRKRGRGGEDLEEVGPKER
;
A
#
# COMPACT_ATOMS: atom_id res chain seq x y z
N MET A 1 27.77 2.31 0.53
CA MET A 1 27.94 3.21 -0.64
C MET A 1 26.90 2.80 -1.68
N PHE A 2 26.04 3.71 -2.13
CA PHE A 2 24.93 3.36 -3.03
C PHE A 2 25.44 3.11 -4.46
N VAL A 3 24.98 2.03 -5.09
CA VAL A 3 25.36 1.63 -6.45
C VAL A 3 24.17 1.84 -7.38
N SER A 4 24.42 2.35 -8.58
CA SER A 4 23.38 2.49 -9.61
C SER A 4 23.01 1.12 -10.15
N GLN A 5 21.74 0.71 -10.03
CA GLN A 5 21.28 -0.55 -10.62
C GLN A 5 21.33 -0.55 -12.15
N ARG A 6 21.29 0.63 -12.78
CA ARG A 6 21.36 0.80 -14.23
C ARG A 6 22.77 0.75 -14.79
N THR A 7 23.77 1.12 -13.97
CA THR A 7 25.14 1.38 -14.46
C THR A 7 26.20 0.55 -13.74
N GLY A 8 25.85 -0.11 -12.62
CA GLY A 8 26.79 -0.85 -11.77
C GLY A 8 27.84 0.02 -11.06
N SER A 9 28.00 1.28 -11.47
CA SER A 9 28.91 2.24 -10.85
C SER A 9 28.33 2.79 -9.55
N LYS A 10 29.22 3.09 -8.60
CA LYS A 10 28.88 3.85 -7.39
C LYS A 10 28.30 5.21 -7.81
N TRP A 11 27.26 5.66 -7.11
CA TRP A 11 26.76 7.02 -7.28
C TRP A 11 27.83 8.00 -6.80
N ALA A 12 28.67 8.47 -7.72
CA ALA A 12 29.52 9.61 -7.47
C ALA A 12 28.62 10.85 -7.32
N GLU A 13 28.93 11.68 -6.32
CA GLU A 13 28.36 13.02 -6.16
C GLU A 13 26.84 13.09 -5.87
N LEU A 14 26.26 12.05 -5.25
CA LEU A 14 24.86 12.06 -4.82
C LEU A 14 24.47 13.35 -4.08
N ARG A 15 25.36 13.84 -3.21
CA ARG A 15 25.18 15.09 -2.45
C ARG A 15 25.10 16.32 -3.36
N ARG A 16 25.94 16.39 -4.41
CA ARG A 16 25.95 17.49 -5.38
C ARG A 16 24.64 17.51 -6.17
N LYS A 17 24.20 16.35 -6.66
CA LYS A 17 22.93 16.21 -7.39
C LYS A 17 21.72 16.56 -6.51
N PHE A 18 21.75 16.12 -5.25
CA PHE A 18 20.70 16.43 -4.28
C PHE A 18 20.64 17.94 -3.94
N ASN A 19 21.79 18.59 -3.73
CA ASN A 19 21.83 20.04 -3.50
C ASN A 19 21.25 20.82 -4.67
N ARG A 20 21.62 20.47 -5.91
CA ARG A 20 21.04 21.09 -7.11
C ARG A 20 19.53 20.87 -7.19
N ALA A 21 19.06 19.66 -6.86
CA ALA A 21 17.63 19.39 -6.83
C ALA A 21 16.90 20.26 -5.80
N ARG A 22 17.48 20.47 -4.61
CA ARG A 22 16.93 21.33 -3.55
C ARG A 22 16.82 22.80 -3.97
N GLU A 23 17.81 23.29 -4.70
CA GLU A 23 17.82 24.65 -5.24
C GLU A 23 16.72 24.82 -6.30
N VAL A 24 16.56 23.86 -7.21
CA VAL A 24 15.52 23.90 -8.25
C VAL A 24 14.11 23.91 -7.66
N ILE A 25 13.87 23.14 -6.60
CA ILE A 25 12.56 23.10 -5.93
C ILE A 25 12.36 24.25 -4.93
N GLY A 26 13.34 25.16 -4.77
CA GLY A 26 13.26 26.28 -3.83
C GLY A 26 13.23 25.86 -2.35
N ARG A 27 13.73 24.67 -2.01
CA ARG A 27 13.76 24.14 -0.63
C ARG A 27 15.19 23.85 -0.14
N PRO A 28 15.97 24.91 0.14
CA PRO A 28 17.34 24.77 0.63
C PRO A 28 17.41 24.26 2.08
N ASP A 29 16.28 24.15 2.78
CA ASP A 29 16.11 23.60 4.13
C ASP A 29 16.06 22.06 4.15
N LEU A 30 15.71 21.42 3.03
CA LEU A 30 15.41 19.98 2.97
C LEU A 30 16.63 19.06 3.18
N TRP A 31 16.79 18.45 4.34
CA TRP A 31 17.97 17.63 4.60
C TRP A 31 17.87 16.24 3.95
N PHE A 32 19.02 15.60 3.66
CA PHE A 32 19.02 14.28 3.02
C PHE A 32 18.29 13.21 3.87
N HIS A 33 18.33 13.38 5.20
CA HIS A 33 17.60 12.53 6.13
C HIS A 33 16.08 12.68 6.07
N ASP A 34 15.57 13.80 5.54
CA ASP A 34 14.13 14.01 5.36
C ASP A 34 13.54 13.07 4.32
N LEU A 35 14.32 12.65 3.32
CA LEU A 35 13.90 11.62 2.37
C LEU A 35 13.57 10.30 3.08
N ARG A 36 14.35 9.95 4.10
CA ARG A 36 14.12 8.73 4.89
C ARG A 36 12.89 8.87 5.79
N ARG A 37 12.63 10.07 6.32
CA ARG A 37 11.40 10.37 7.06
C ARG A 37 10.17 10.29 6.14
N LEU A 38 10.24 10.94 4.99
CA LEU A 38 9.20 10.95 3.96
C LEU A 38 8.86 9.53 3.48
N PHE A 39 9.87 8.70 3.23
CA PHE A 39 9.65 7.30 2.85
C PHE A 39 8.82 6.54 3.89
N VAL A 40 9.14 6.70 5.18
CA VAL A 40 8.42 6.04 6.27
C VAL A 40 6.99 6.55 6.37
N THR A 41 6.78 7.88 6.36
CA THR A 41 5.45 8.49 6.42
C THR A 41 4.58 8.08 5.23
N ASN A 42 5.10 8.17 4.01
CA ASN A 42 4.36 7.79 2.80
C ASN A 42 4.01 6.29 2.78
N SER A 43 4.94 5.43 3.21
CA SER A 43 4.68 3.99 3.27
C SER A 43 3.53 3.67 4.24
N ARG A 44 3.47 4.36 5.37
CA ARG A 44 2.38 4.20 6.34
C ARG A 44 1.05 4.73 5.82
N ARG A 45 1.04 5.90 5.17
CA ARG A 45 -0.18 6.45 4.52
C ARG A 45 -0.74 5.52 3.44
N ARG A 46 0.12 4.73 2.79
CA ARG A 46 -0.28 3.70 1.82
C ARG A 46 -0.71 2.37 2.46
N GLY A 47 -0.77 2.29 3.79
CA GLY A 47 -1.16 1.09 4.53
C GLY A 47 -0.12 -0.03 4.50
N ILE A 48 1.14 0.25 4.17
CA ILE A 48 2.19 -0.78 4.16
C ILE A 48 2.49 -1.19 5.62
N PRO A 49 2.48 -2.50 5.95
CA PRO A 49 2.79 -2.96 7.30
C PRO A 49 4.17 -2.49 7.76
N GLU A 50 4.25 -2.06 9.02
CA GLU A 50 5.49 -1.50 9.57
C GLU A 50 6.66 -2.48 9.53
N SER A 51 6.40 -3.78 9.70
CA SER A 51 7.42 -4.84 9.58
C SER A 51 8.10 -4.85 8.20
N VAL A 52 7.33 -4.60 7.13
CA VAL A 52 7.83 -4.50 5.76
C VAL A 52 8.65 -3.22 5.59
N VAL A 53 8.16 -2.08 6.09
CA VAL A 53 8.86 -0.80 6.04
C VAL A 53 10.19 -0.85 6.82
N MET A 54 10.22 -1.55 7.96
CA MET A 54 11.46 -1.78 8.73
C MET A 54 12.48 -2.58 7.93
N ARG A 55 12.04 -3.67 7.29
CA ARG A 55 12.90 -4.51 6.46
C ARG A 55 13.45 -3.76 5.25
N MET A 56 12.60 -2.99 4.55
CA MET A 56 13.02 -2.15 3.43
C MET A 56 14.00 -1.04 3.85
N SER A 57 13.75 -0.42 5.00
CA SER A 57 14.60 0.66 5.51
C SER A 57 15.86 0.17 6.23
N GLY A 58 16.04 -1.14 6.40
CA GLY A 58 17.17 -1.74 7.11
C GLY A 58 17.21 -1.44 8.61
N ARG A 59 16.05 -1.14 9.22
CA ARG A 59 15.96 -0.83 10.66
C ARG A 59 15.68 -2.09 11.46
N ARG A 60 16.40 -2.23 12.57
CA ARG A 60 16.20 -3.32 13.55
C ARG A 60 15.20 -2.96 14.66
N THR A 61 15.04 -1.67 14.96
CA THR A 61 14.21 -1.19 16.08
C THR A 61 13.10 -0.25 15.64
N ARG A 62 11.98 -0.27 16.37
CA ARG A 62 10.77 0.52 16.09
C ARG A 62 10.86 1.99 16.51
N ASN A 63 11.84 2.33 17.36
CA ASN A 63 12.05 3.66 17.93
C ASN A 63 12.02 4.83 16.90
N VAL A 64 12.41 4.57 15.64
CA VAL A 64 12.37 5.60 14.60
C VAL A 64 11.05 5.65 13.82
N LEU A 65 10.29 4.56 13.78
CA LEU A 65 8.91 4.59 13.31
C LEU A 65 8.04 5.42 14.25
N ASP A 66 8.24 5.25 15.56
CA ASP A 66 7.52 5.98 16.60
C ASP A 66 7.81 7.48 16.51
N ARG A 67 9.08 7.87 16.32
CA ARG A 67 9.47 9.28 16.12
C ARG A 67 8.91 9.93 14.85
N TYR A 68 8.59 9.15 13.84
CA TYR A 68 7.99 9.65 12.59
C TYR A 68 6.47 9.46 12.54
N ASN A 69 5.87 8.99 13.64
CA ASN A 69 4.44 8.84 13.81
C ASN A 69 3.78 10.17 14.19
N ILE A 70 3.77 11.11 13.25
CA ILE A 70 2.87 12.27 13.33
C ILE A 70 1.56 11.81 12.68
N VAL A 71 0.58 11.46 13.50
CA VAL A 71 -0.77 11.11 13.07
C VAL A 71 -1.54 12.41 12.87
N GLU A 72 -2.06 12.63 11.67
CA GLU A 72 -2.96 13.75 11.38
C GLU A 72 -4.42 13.25 11.42
N ASP A 73 -5.38 14.15 11.68
CA ASP A 73 -6.81 13.80 11.75
C ASP A 73 -7.33 13.12 10.48
N GLU A 74 -6.73 13.44 9.34
CA GLU A 74 -7.05 12.83 8.05
C GLU A 74 -6.67 11.35 7.99
N ASP A 75 -5.58 10.95 8.65
CA ASP A 75 -5.14 9.55 8.73
C ASP A 75 -6.18 8.71 9.50
N VAL A 76 -6.79 9.28 10.55
CA VAL A 76 -7.85 8.62 11.33
C VAL A 76 -9.11 8.43 10.49
N ARG A 77 -9.54 9.47 9.73
CA ARG A 77 -10.70 9.37 8.84
C ARG A 77 -10.48 8.33 7.74
N ASN A 78 -9.27 8.26 7.18
CA ASN A 78 -8.93 7.27 6.17
C ASN A 78 -8.92 5.85 6.74
N ALA A 79 -8.46 5.67 7.98
CA ALA A 79 -8.52 4.38 8.66
C ALA A 79 -9.97 3.90 8.85
N VAL A 80 -10.88 4.79 9.27
CA VAL A 80 -12.32 4.45 9.42
C VAL A 80 -12.91 3.98 8.09
N LYS A 81 -12.65 4.70 6.99
CA LYS A 81 -13.13 4.31 5.64
C LYS A 81 -12.63 2.93 5.20
N VAL A 82 -11.37 2.60 5.50
CA VAL A 82 -10.80 1.29 5.16
C VAL A 82 -11.47 0.19 5.97
N ILE A 83 -11.75 0.42 7.26
CA ILE A 83 -12.45 -0.54 8.13
C ILE A 83 -13.88 -0.76 7.62
N GLU A 84 -14.62 0.30 7.31
CA GLU A 84 -15.98 0.21 6.77
C GLU A 84 -16.02 -0.55 5.44
N ALA A 85 -15.06 -0.28 4.54
CA ALA A 85 -14.94 -0.99 3.27
C ALA A 85 -14.59 -2.48 3.44
N GLY A 86 -13.76 -2.81 4.43
CA GLY A 86 -13.43 -4.20 4.79
C GLY A 86 -14.67 -4.93 5.33
N ALA A 87 -15.37 -4.33 6.29
CA ALA A 87 -16.60 -4.89 6.85
C ALA A 87 -17.69 -5.11 5.79
N ALA A 88 -17.81 -4.20 4.82
CA ALA A 88 -18.73 -4.36 3.70
C ALA A 88 -18.35 -5.54 2.79
N LYS A 89 -17.05 -5.82 2.59
CA LYS A 89 -16.58 -6.99 1.84
C LYS A 89 -16.84 -8.29 2.59
N ASP A 90 -16.54 -8.34 3.88
CA ASP A 90 -16.76 -9.51 4.72
C ASP A 90 -18.25 -9.88 4.79
N LEU A 91 -19.13 -8.87 4.81
CA LEU A 91 -20.58 -9.05 4.76
C LEU A 91 -21.07 -9.57 3.40
N ALA A 92 -20.50 -9.06 2.31
CA ALA A 92 -20.82 -9.52 0.95
C ALA A 92 -20.38 -10.97 0.71
N GLU A 93 -19.25 -11.37 1.30
CA GLU A 93 -18.68 -12.72 1.15
C GLU A 93 -19.33 -13.76 2.08
N SER A 94 -19.86 -13.32 3.23
CA SER A 94 -20.61 -14.17 4.19
C SER A 94 -22.10 -14.36 3.83
N THR A 95 -22.64 -13.61 2.87
CA THR A 95 -24.02 -13.82 2.42
C THR A 95 -24.10 -15.14 1.63
N PRO A 96 -24.91 -16.14 2.06
CA PRO A 96 -24.95 -17.43 1.42
C PRO A 96 -25.49 -17.27 -0.01
N ARG A 97 -24.63 -17.51 -1.00
CA ARG A 97 -25.01 -17.60 -2.41
C ARG A 97 -26.11 -18.67 -2.51
N LYS A 98 -27.37 -18.26 -2.72
CA LYS A 98 -28.49 -19.18 -2.96
C LYS A 98 -28.03 -20.18 -4.03
N ARG A 99 -27.71 -21.41 -3.63
CA ARG A 99 -27.68 -22.55 -4.54
C ARG A 99 -29.11 -22.68 -5.03
N GLY A 100 -29.33 -22.37 -6.31
CA GLY A 100 -30.60 -22.64 -6.97
C GLY A 100 -30.97 -24.07 -6.67
N ARG A 101 -32.02 -24.24 -5.87
CA ARG A 101 -32.67 -25.52 -5.64
C ARG A 101 -33.44 -25.82 -6.92
N GLY A 102 -33.12 -26.94 -7.55
CA GLY A 102 -33.66 -27.36 -8.83
C GLY A 102 -35.18 -27.55 -8.85
N GLY A 103 -35.70 -27.55 -10.07
CA GLY A 103 -37.05 -27.91 -10.49
C GLY A 103 -37.15 -27.56 -11.97
N GLU A 104 -37.62 -28.38 -12.89
CA GLU A 104 -38.19 -29.74 -12.89
C GLU A 104 -37.87 -30.31 -14.28
N ASP A 105 -37.40 -31.56 -14.34
CA ASP A 105 -37.28 -32.29 -15.61
C ASP A 105 -38.70 -32.63 -16.10
N LEU A 106 -39.24 -31.81 -17.00
CA LEU A 106 -40.41 -32.19 -17.79
C LEU A 106 -39.93 -33.08 -18.95
N GLU A 107 -39.98 -34.39 -18.75
CA GLU A 107 -39.99 -35.37 -19.84
C GLU A 107 -41.20 -35.08 -20.73
N GLU A 108 -40.96 -34.47 -21.88
CA GLU A 108 -41.94 -34.34 -22.95
C GLU A 108 -42.07 -35.71 -23.65
N VAL A 109 -42.99 -36.54 -23.17
CA VAL A 109 -43.39 -37.78 -23.85
C VAL A 109 -44.23 -37.40 -25.07
N GLY A 110 -43.56 -37.16 -26.20
CA GLY A 110 -44.21 -37.00 -27.51
C GLY A 110 -44.74 -38.35 -28.03
N PRO A 111 -45.99 -38.43 -28.53
CA PRO A 111 -46.52 -39.67 -29.06
C PRO A 111 -45.83 -40.04 -30.39
N LYS A 112 -45.40 -41.30 -30.50
CA LYS A 112 -44.95 -41.92 -31.75
C LYS A 112 -46.11 -41.99 -32.75
N GLU A 113 -45.95 -41.39 -33.92
CA GLU A 113 -46.71 -41.79 -35.12
C GLU A 113 -45.77 -42.05 -36.31
N ARG A 114 -45.85 -43.33 -36.73
CA ARG A 114 -45.69 -43.99 -38.04
C ARG A 114 -44.61 -43.54 -39.03
#